data_AF-A0A4R9L6Z7-F1
#
_entry.id   AF-A0A4R9L6Z7-F1
#
_cell.length_a   1.000
_cell.length_b   1.000
_cell.length_c   1.000
_cell.angle_alpha   90.00
_cell.angle_beta   90.00
_cell.angle_gamma   90.00
#
_symmetry.space_group_name_H-M   'P 1'
#
loop_
_entity.id
_entity.type
_entity.pdbx_description
1 polymer ?
#
loop_
_entity_poly.entity_id
_entity_poly.type
_entity_poly.pdbx_seq_one_letter_code
_entity_poly.pdbx_strand_id
1 'polypeptide(L)'
;MSEKTKIAIAHGDGIGPEIMEATLKILNAAGAKIDPIEIQIGEKVYKEGHSSGIKPEAWDILRQTKVFLKAPITTPQGGGYKSLNVTVRTTLGLFANVRPCFSLYPYVETKHPILDIVIIRENEEDLYTGIEHQQTNDTVQCLKLISRPGSEKIIRYAFEYARAYGRKKVTAMVKDNIMKQTDGLFHDIFKEVAKEYPELESNSQIIDIGAANLADRPQNFDVVVTLNLYGDIISDIVAQIAGSVGMAGSSNIGEIVSMFEAIHGSAPDIAGKNLANPSGLINAAVMMLVHIGQPDIAAKINNAWLLTIEEGIHTGDIFKPGVSRIKVGTKEFAEAVIGNLGHLPEKFKPVSFGKAKKITIPEYKRVLQKKELVGTDVFLDWTGNDPNELGKKLESISGDLKLKIITNRGVKVYPDGQPETFLIDHWRCRFVSKEALLHPENPTYYPISHKQIGELLLKLDEAGFDAIKTENLYYFNGKRAFSLGQGE
;
A
#
# COMPACT_ATOMS: atom_id res chain seq x y z
N MET A 1 17.50 -11.25 35.53
CA MET A 1 17.90 -10.79 34.17
C MET A 1 16.61 -10.50 33.42
N SER A 2 16.42 -9.33 32.82
CA SER A 2 15.22 -9.12 32.00
C SER A 2 15.31 -10.01 30.76
N GLU A 3 14.27 -10.78 30.49
CA GLU A 3 14.19 -11.70 29.36
C GLU A 3 14.40 -10.96 28.03
N LYS A 4 15.23 -11.51 27.14
CA LYS A 4 15.45 -10.96 25.79
C LYS A 4 14.24 -11.26 24.92
N THR A 5 13.81 -10.30 24.09
CA THR A 5 12.72 -10.51 23.14
C THR A 5 13.23 -11.27 21.91
N LYS A 6 12.66 -12.44 21.62
CA LYS A 6 12.95 -13.16 20.37
C LYS A 6 12.42 -12.38 19.17
N ILE A 7 13.28 -12.15 18.17
CA ILE A 7 12.90 -11.51 16.91
C ILE A 7 13.38 -12.36 15.74
N ALA A 8 12.62 -12.42 14.66
CA ALA A 8 13.13 -12.96 13.41
C ALA A 8 13.96 -11.88 12.70
N ILE A 9 15.06 -12.28 12.06
CA ILE A 9 15.84 -11.39 11.19
C ILE A 9 16.09 -12.02 9.82
N ALA A 10 16.18 -11.18 8.79
CA ALA A 10 16.59 -11.61 7.46
C ALA A 10 17.55 -10.60 6.82
N HIS A 11 18.71 -11.09 6.38
CA HIS A 11 19.72 -10.27 5.71
C HIS A 11 19.30 -9.82 4.30
N GLY A 12 18.28 -10.44 3.71
CA GLY A 12 17.77 -10.05 2.39
C GLY A 12 18.80 -10.16 1.28
N ASP A 13 18.64 -9.34 0.24
CA ASP A 13 19.43 -9.37 -1.00
C ASP A 13 20.14 -8.02 -1.25
N GLY A 14 21.13 -8.01 -2.16
CA GLY A 14 21.84 -6.81 -2.57
C GLY A 14 22.61 -6.14 -1.42
N ILE A 15 22.31 -4.88 -1.08
CA ILE A 15 22.88 -4.17 0.08
C ILE A 15 22.34 -4.68 1.43
N GLY A 16 21.34 -5.55 1.42
CA GLY A 16 20.69 -6.01 2.64
C GLY A 16 21.65 -6.56 3.71
N PRO A 17 22.59 -7.47 3.34
CA PRO A 17 23.53 -8.03 4.31
C PRO A 17 24.40 -6.99 5.01
N GLU A 18 24.93 -5.99 4.29
CA GLU A 18 25.83 -4.97 4.87
C GLU A 18 25.09 -4.03 5.83
N ILE A 19 23.87 -3.58 5.47
CA ILE A 19 23.10 -2.68 6.33
C ILE A 19 22.51 -3.43 7.54
N MET A 20 22.17 -4.72 7.40
CA MET A 20 21.73 -5.55 8.52
C MET A 20 22.87 -5.76 9.52
N GLU A 21 24.07 -6.08 9.04
CA GLU A 21 25.24 -6.23 9.91
C GLU A 21 25.53 -4.94 10.69
N ALA A 22 25.53 -3.79 10.01
CA ALA A 22 25.68 -2.47 10.63
C ALA A 22 24.60 -2.22 11.70
N THR A 23 23.34 -2.50 11.38
CA THR A 23 22.21 -2.29 12.30
C THR A 23 22.31 -3.19 13.54
N LEU A 24 22.64 -4.48 13.37
CA LEU A 24 22.81 -5.42 14.50
C LEU A 24 23.98 -5.04 15.41
N LYS A 25 25.10 -4.54 14.84
CA LYS A 25 26.23 -4.00 15.62
C LYS A 25 25.80 -2.84 16.50
N ILE A 26 25.03 -1.89 15.96
CA ILE A 26 24.51 -0.74 16.72
C ILE A 26 23.53 -1.21 17.81
N LEU A 27 22.59 -2.10 17.49
CA LEU A 27 21.64 -2.65 18.45
C LEU A 27 22.35 -3.34 19.63
N ASN A 28 23.35 -4.16 19.34
CA ASN A 28 24.14 -4.85 20.37
C ASN A 28 24.93 -3.86 21.23
N ALA A 29 25.64 -2.90 20.62
CA ALA A 29 26.40 -1.89 21.35
C ALA A 29 25.52 -0.97 22.21
N ALA A 30 24.30 -0.69 21.77
CA ALA A 30 23.33 0.08 22.54
C ALA A 30 22.79 -0.67 23.77
N GLY A 31 22.92 -2.00 23.80
CA GLY A 31 22.40 -2.88 24.85
C GLY A 31 20.98 -3.36 24.59
N ALA A 32 20.54 -3.43 23.33
CA ALA A 32 19.22 -3.95 22.95
C ALA A 32 18.98 -5.35 23.52
N LYS A 33 17.84 -5.54 24.19
CA LYS A 33 17.44 -6.80 24.82
C LYS A 33 16.68 -7.66 23.83
N ILE A 34 17.38 -8.06 22.76
CA ILE A 34 16.83 -8.88 21.68
C ILE A 34 17.59 -10.20 21.57
N ASP A 35 16.90 -11.23 21.09
CA ASP A 35 17.41 -12.55 20.74
C ASP A 35 17.10 -12.83 19.26
N PRO A 36 17.97 -12.41 18.33
CA PRO A 36 17.73 -12.55 16.89
C PRO A 36 17.80 -14.01 16.44
N ILE A 37 16.76 -14.46 15.73
CA ILE A 37 16.68 -15.76 15.06
C ILE A 37 16.72 -15.50 13.56
N GLU A 38 17.79 -15.95 12.91
CA GLU A 38 17.97 -15.74 11.48
C GLU A 38 17.06 -16.65 10.64
N ILE A 39 16.42 -16.08 9.63
CA ILE A 39 15.69 -16.80 8.59
C ILE A 39 16.24 -16.43 7.21
N GLN A 40 16.19 -17.39 6.29
CA GLN A 40 16.60 -17.21 4.90
C GLN A 40 15.36 -16.97 4.05
N ILE A 41 15.39 -15.90 3.26
CA ILE A 41 14.32 -15.47 2.37
C ILE A 41 14.90 -14.78 1.13
N GLY A 42 14.07 -14.52 0.11
CA GLY A 42 14.45 -13.70 -1.04
C GLY A 42 15.05 -14.48 -2.21
N GLU A 43 15.92 -13.82 -2.98
CA GLU A 43 16.46 -14.33 -4.26
C GLU A 43 17.05 -15.73 -4.13
N LYS A 44 17.82 -15.97 -3.07
CA LYS A 44 18.43 -17.29 -2.81
C LYS A 44 17.37 -18.38 -2.67
N VAL A 45 16.28 -18.11 -1.97
CA VAL A 45 15.20 -19.08 -1.72
C VAL A 45 14.36 -19.32 -2.97
N TYR A 46 14.16 -18.29 -3.80
CA TYR A 46 13.56 -18.47 -5.13
C TYR A 46 14.39 -19.41 -6.02
N LYS A 47 15.72 -19.26 -6.03
CA LYS A 47 16.64 -20.12 -6.80
C LYS A 47 16.65 -21.57 -6.32
N GLU A 48 16.29 -21.82 -5.06
CA GLU A 48 16.12 -23.16 -4.50
C GLU A 48 14.77 -23.81 -4.88
N GLY A 49 13.93 -23.14 -5.66
CA GLY A 49 12.66 -23.67 -6.17
C GLY A 49 11.42 -23.31 -5.34
N HIS A 50 11.57 -22.49 -4.30
CA HIS A 50 10.43 -22.01 -3.50
C HIS A 50 9.82 -20.76 -4.13
N SER A 51 8.69 -20.93 -4.82
CA SER A 51 8.04 -19.87 -5.61
C SER A 51 7.54 -18.65 -4.83
N SER A 52 7.42 -18.76 -3.51
CA SER A 52 7.08 -17.67 -2.60
C SER A 52 8.29 -16.90 -2.06
N GLY A 53 9.53 -17.40 -2.27
CA GLY A 53 10.75 -16.79 -1.76
C GLY A 53 10.99 -17.02 -0.27
N ILE A 54 10.25 -17.93 0.36
CA ILE A 54 10.30 -18.21 1.80
C ILE A 54 9.95 -19.68 2.07
N LYS A 55 10.68 -20.32 2.99
CA LYS A 55 10.49 -21.73 3.36
C LYS A 55 9.44 -21.92 4.47
N PRO A 56 8.80 -23.10 4.58
CA PRO A 56 7.85 -23.40 5.66
C PRO A 56 8.38 -23.11 7.07
N GLU A 57 9.64 -23.45 7.35
CA GLU A 57 10.24 -23.29 8.68
C GLU A 57 10.39 -21.80 9.06
N ALA A 58 10.63 -20.94 8.08
CA ALA A 58 10.71 -19.50 8.29
C ALA A 58 9.34 -18.93 8.68
N TRP A 59 8.24 -19.44 8.13
CA TRP A 59 6.89 -19.04 8.55
C TRP A 59 6.59 -19.42 9.99
N ASP A 60 7.04 -20.59 10.44
CA ASP A 60 6.87 -21.02 11.83
C ASP A 60 7.65 -20.10 12.79
N ILE A 61 8.88 -19.72 12.42
CA ILE A 61 9.68 -18.76 13.18
C ILE A 61 8.97 -17.41 13.26
N LEU A 62 8.46 -16.87 12.14
CA LEU A 62 7.72 -15.60 12.13
C LEU A 62 6.48 -15.64 13.04
N ARG A 63 5.74 -16.76 13.06
CA ARG A 63 4.58 -16.95 13.94
C ARG A 63 4.97 -17.03 15.43
N GLN A 64 6.13 -17.62 15.73
CA GLN A 64 6.64 -17.74 17.10
C GLN A 64 7.22 -16.43 17.64
N THR A 65 8.03 -15.72 16.84
CA THR A 65 8.71 -14.49 17.27
C THR A 65 7.79 -13.28 17.23
N LYS A 66 6.84 -13.23 16.28
CA LYS A 66 5.87 -12.13 16.08
C LYS A 66 6.47 -10.76 15.76
N VAL A 67 7.79 -10.65 15.73
CA VAL A 67 8.54 -9.43 15.44
C VAL A 67 9.58 -9.80 14.41
N PHE A 68 9.57 -9.10 13.28
CA PHE A 68 10.43 -9.40 12.15
C PHE A 68 11.20 -8.14 11.71
N LEU A 69 12.52 -8.15 11.79
CA LEU A 69 13.37 -7.10 11.24
C LEU A 69 14.04 -7.61 9.97
N LYS A 70 13.75 -7.00 8.82
CA LYS A 70 14.33 -7.47 7.56
C LYS A 70 15.02 -6.37 6.77
N ALA A 71 16.07 -6.76 6.09
CA ALA A 71 16.67 -5.95 5.04
C ALA A 71 15.86 -6.05 3.72
N PRO A 72 16.19 -5.24 2.70
CA PRO A 72 15.54 -5.28 1.39
C PRO A 72 15.69 -6.63 0.69
N ILE A 73 14.74 -6.95 -0.18
CA ILE A 73 14.67 -8.20 -0.93
C ILE A 73 14.47 -7.87 -2.40
N THR A 74 15.20 -8.54 -3.29
CA THR A 74 15.06 -8.35 -4.74
C THR A 74 13.79 -9.02 -5.23
N THR A 75 12.93 -8.27 -5.93
CA THR A 75 11.79 -8.83 -6.68
C THR A 75 12.15 -8.78 -8.18
N PRO A 76 12.06 -9.88 -8.94
CA PRO A 76 12.30 -9.86 -10.39
C PRO A 76 11.35 -8.88 -11.11
N GLN A 77 11.86 -8.13 -12.09
CA GLN A 77 11.05 -7.21 -12.91
C GLN A 77 10.45 -7.92 -14.13
N GLY A 78 9.18 -7.64 -14.45
CA GLY A 78 8.56 -7.97 -15.74
C GLY A 78 8.16 -9.44 -15.96
N GLY A 79 8.31 -10.31 -14.96
CA GLY A 79 7.89 -11.71 -14.99
C GLY A 79 8.49 -12.53 -13.86
N GLY A 80 7.94 -13.73 -13.59
CA GLY A 80 8.44 -14.63 -12.56
C GLY A 80 7.60 -14.63 -11.28
N TYR A 81 8.26 -14.74 -10.13
CA TYR A 81 7.62 -14.97 -8.84
C TYR A 81 6.88 -13.74 -8.31
N LYS A 82 5.79 -13.94 -7.57
CA LYS A 82 5.11 -12.86 -6.83
C LYS A 82 6.07 -12.24 -5.81
N SER A 83 5.92 -10.94 -5.54
CA SER A 83 6.75 -10.24 -4.56
C SER A 83 6.62 -10.87 -3.17
N LEU A 84 7.76 -11.28 -2.60
CA LEU A 84 7.81 -11.80 -1.23
C LEU A 84 7.37 -10.72 -0.21
N ASN A 85 7.67 -9.45 -0.44
CA ASN A 85 7.26 -8.37 0.47
C ASN A 85 5.73 -8.32 0.60
N VAL A 86 5.02 -8.36 -0.53
CA VAL A 86 3.55 -8.41 -0.55
C VAL A 86 3.04 -9.72 0.07
N THR A 87 3.71 -10.84 -0.22
CA THR A 87 3.35 -12.16 0.33
C THR A 87 3.44 -12.19 1.86
N VAL A 88 4.52 -11.65 2.45
CA VAL A 88 4.69 -11.57 3.91
C VAL A 88 3.65 -10.65 4.54
N ARG A 89 3.40 -9.48 3.93
CA ARG A 89 2.41 -8.51 4.43
C ARG A 89 1.01 -9.11 4.48
N THR A 90 0.55 -9.69 3.38
CA THR A 90 -0.79 -10.27 3.26
C THR A 90 -0.94 -11.54 4.10
N THR A 91 0.06 -12.44 4.11
CA THR A 91 -0.02 -13.70 4.86
C THR A 91 -0.02 -13.49 6.37
N LEU A 92 0.69 -12.47 6.87
CA LEU A 92 0.80 -12.18 8.31
C LEU A 92 -0.18 -11.13 8.81
N GLY A 93 -1.08 -10.64 7.94
CA GLY A 93 -2.11 -9.68 8.33
C GLY A 93 -1.55 -8.28 8.66
N LEU A 94 -0.49 -7.83 7.97
CA LEU A 94 0.24 -6.59 8.25
C LEU A 94 -0.41 -5.37 7.60
N PHE A 95 -1.64 -5.07 8.01
CA PHE A 95 -2.56 -4.11 7.39
C PHE A 95 -2.08 -2.65 7.31
N ALA A 96 -1.20 -2.20 8.21
CA ALA A 96 -0.75 -0.80 8.26
C ALA A 96 0.75 -0.67 8.00
N ASN A 97 1.13 0.01 6.91
CA ASN A 97 2.52 0.41 6.67
C ASN A 97 2.71 1.88 7.10
N VAL A 98 3.48 2.09 8.18
CA VAL A 98 3.78 3.40 8.77
C VAL A 98 5.14 3.88 8.29
N ARG A 99 5.18 5.06 7.67
CA ARG A 99 6.38 5.68 7.09
C ARG A 99 6.54 7.11 7.60
N PRO A 100 7.19 7.31 8.76
CA PRO A 100 7.54 8.63 9.24
C PRO A 100 8.65 9.25 8.38
N CYS A 101 8.53 10.52 8.05
CA CYS A 101 9.51 11.29 7.30
C CYS A 101 9.63 12.69 7.90
N PHE A 102 10.84 13.07 8.29
CA PHE A 102 11.12 14.36 8.91
C PHE A 102 12.41 14.96 8.35
N SER A 103 12.51 16.28 8.46
CA SER A 103 13.65 17.03 7.96
C SER A 103 14.89 16.82 8.84
N LEU A 104 16.04 16.66 8.20
CA LEU A 104 17.37 16.69 8.84
C LEU A 104 18.16 17.96 8.48
N TYR A 105 17.45 19.02 8.10
CA TYR A 105 18.06 20.31 7.80
C TYR A 105 18.75 20.90 9.06
N PRO A 106 19.92 21.56 8.95
CA PRO A 106 20.66 21.89 7.72
C PRO A 106 21.64 20.81 7.24
N TYR A 107 21.74 19.67 7.91
CA TYR A 107 22.77 18.66 7.68
C TYR A 107 22.50 17.78 6.46
N VAL A 108 21.23 17.50 6.19
CA VAL A 108 20.80 16.94 4.91
C VAL A 108 20.00 18.00 4.16
N GLU A 109 20.41 18.27 2.93
CA GLU A 109 19.78 19.30 2.10
C GLU A 109 18.33 18.91 1.76
N THR A 110 17.45 19.88 1.96
CA THR A 110 16.05 19.79 1.55
C THR A 110 15.50 21.19 1.34
N LYS A 111 14.47 21.31 0.50
CA LYS A 111 13.67 22.53 0.35
C LYS A 111 12.66 22.72 1.48
N HIS A 112 12.48 21.71 2.33
CA HIS A 112 11.45 21.67 3.38
C HIS A 112 12.10 21.45 4.76
N PRO A 113 12.69 22.50 5.37
CA PRO A 113 13.50 22.40 6.59
C PRO A 113 12.70 22.06 7.86
N ILE A 114 11.36 22.15 7.81
CA ILE A 114 10.46 21.88 8.94
C ILE A 114 9.49 20.73 8.64
N LEU A 115 9.77 19.91 7.62
CA LEU A 115 9.01 18.70 7.31
C LEU A 115 8.96 17.78 8.54
N ASP A 116 7.77 17.35 8.92
CA ASP A 116 7.55 16.23 9.84
C ASP A 116 6.15 15.65 9.58
N ILE A 117 6.12 14.51 8.89
CA ILE A 117 4.88 13.89 8.39
C ILE A 117 4.98 12.36 8.55
N VAL A 118 3.83 11.72 8.74
CA VAL A 118 3.71 10.27 8.75
C VAL A 118 2.71 9.83 7.69
N ILE A 119 3.16 9.00 6.75
CA ILE A 119 2.26 8.31 5.82
C ILE A 119 1.85 6.97 6.44
N ILE A 120 0.54 6.74 6.51
CA ILE A 120 -0.08 5.49 6.93
C ILE A 120 -0.76 4.88 5.70
N ARG A 121 -0.11 3.88 5.14
CA ARG A 121 -0.50 3.20 3.91
C ARG A 121 -1.25 1.92 4.24
N GLU A 122 -2.42 1.73 3.63
CA GLU A 122 -3.11 0.44 3.56
C GLU A 122 -2.23 -0.59 2.83
N ASN A 123 -2.15 -1.83 3.32
CA ASN A 123 -1.03 -2.73 2.98
C ASN A 123 -1.45 -4.18 2.66
N GLU A 124 -2.75 -4.46 2.54
CA GLU A 124 -3.32 -5.79 2.30
C GLU A 124 -4.15 -5.87 1.01
N GLU A 125 -4.74 -4.77 0.55
CA GLU A 125 -5.70 -4.74 -0.55
C GLU A 125 -5.22 -3.85 -1.73
N ASP A 126 -6.17 -3.30 -2.51
CA ASP A 126 -5.97 -2.45 -3.69
C ASP A 126 -5.21 -3.21 -4.81
N LEU A 127 -4.67 -2.47 -5.78
CA LEU A 127 -3.99 -3.03 -6.97
C LEU A 127 -2.78 -3.93 -6.63
N TYR A 128 -2.24 -3.86 -5.42
CA TYR A 128 -1.06 -4.65 -4.99
C TYR A 128 -1.36 -6.13 -4.76
N THR A 129 -2.64 -6.52 -4.77
CA THR A 129 -3.04 -7.93 -4.77
C THR A 129 -2.54 -8.68 -6.02
N GLY A 130 -2.27 -7.96 -7.12
CA GLY A 130 -1.73 -8.55 -8.36
C GLY A 130 -2.67 -9.58 -8.97
N ILE A 131 -3.98 -9.34 -8.89
CA ILE A 131 -5.00 -10.20 -9.51
C ILE A 131 -5.22 -9.71 -10.94
N GLU A 132 -4.45 -10.30 -11.85
CA GLU A 132 -4.37 -9.89 -13.25
C GLU A 132 -4.82 -11.03 -14.18
N HIS A 133 -5.54 -10.66 -15.23
CA HIS A 133 -6.06 -11.60 -16.22
C HIS A 133 -5.91 -10.99 -17.61
N GLN A 134 -5.30 -11.74 -18.54
CA GLN A 134 -5.43 -11.44 -19.96
C GLN A 134 -6.88 -11.69 -20.37
N GLN A 135 -7.55 -10.66 -20.88
CA GLN A 135 -8.96 -10.71 -21.26
C GLN A 135 -9.11 -11.11 -22.73
N THR A 136 -8.25 -10.57 -23.60
CA THR A 136 -8.25 -10.81 -25.05
C THR A 136 -6.80 -10.86 -25.54
N ASN A 137 -6.59 -10.91 -26.86
CA ASN A 137 -5.25 -10.83 -27.45
C ASN A 137 -4.53 -9.53 -27.05
N ASP A 138 -5.24 -8.40 -27.05
CA ASP A 138 -4.64 -7.07 -26.87
C ASP A 138 -5.01 -6.38 -25.54
N THR A 139 -5.78 -7.05 -24.67
CA THR A 139 -6.29 -6.46 -23.43
C THR A 139 -5.97 -7.28 -22.19
N VAL A 140 -5.40 -6.64 -21.16
CA VAL A 140 -5.15 -7.21 -19.83
C VAL A 140 -5.84 -6.37 -18.76
N GLN A 141 -6.39 -7.01 -17.73
CA GLN A 141 -7.11 -6.39 -16.63
C GLN A 141 -6.43 -6.68 -15.30
N CYS A 142 -6.33 -5.67 -14.43
CA CYS A 142 -5.97 -5.80 -13.02
C CYS A 142 -7.16 -5.40 -12.13
N LEU A 143 -7.42 -6.18 -11.07
CA LEU A 143 -8.51 -5.90 -10.14
C LEU A 143 -8.07 -5.02 -8.98
N LYS A 144 -8.82 -3.94 -8.73
CA LYS A 144 -8.73 -3.12 -7.52
C LYS A 144 -9.83 -3.53 -6.54
N LEU A 145 -9.43 -4.13 -5.42
CA LEU A 145 -10.34 -4.55 -4.35
C LEU A 145 -10.18 -3.62 -3.14
N ILE A 146 -11.27 -3.03 -2.69
CA ILE A 146 -11.30 -2.22 -1.46
C ILE A 146 -12.45 -2.73 -0.60
N SER A 147 -12.15 -3.13 0.64
CA SER A 147 -13.14 -3.61 1.59
C SER A 147 -13.42 -2.60 2.71
N ARG A 148 -14.65 -2.65 3.25
CA ARG A 148 -14.99 -1.92 4.48
C ARG A 148 -14.12 -2.32 5.68
N PRO A 149 -13.95 -3.62 6.03
CA PRO A 149 -13.14 -3.98 7.18
C PRO A 149 -11.68 -3.52 7.06
N GLY A 150 -11.03 -3.66 5.90
CA GLY A 150 -9.65 -3.20 5.70
C GLY A 150 -9.54 -1.68 5.78
N SER A 151 -10.44 -0.96 5.10
CA SER A 151 -10.50 0.51 5.14
C SER A 151 -10.72 1.05 6.56
N GLU A 152 -11.70 0.52 7.28
CA GLU A 152 -12.00 0.95 8.66
C GLU A 152 -10.80 0.70 9.58
N LYS A 153 -10.15 -0.45 9.43
CA LYS A 153 -8.98 -0.84 10.23
C LYS A 153 -7.81 0.13 10.06
N ILE A 154 -7.41 0.42 8.81
CA ILE A 154 -6.29 1.33 8.54
C ILE A 154 -6.62 2.77 8.94
N ILE A 155 -7.86 3.22 8.70
CA ILE A 155 -8.31 4.57 9.07
C ILE A 155 -8.31 4.74 10.60
N ARG A 156 -8.90 3.79 11.35
CA ARG A 156 -8.87 3.83 12.81
C ARG A 156 -7.45 3.79 13.35
N TYR A 157 -6.59 2.95 12.78
CA TYR A 157 -5.18 2.93 13.13
C TYR A 157 -4.52 4.30 12.94
N ALA A 158 -4.83 5.02 11.85
CA ALA A 158 -4.27 6.34 11.61
C ALA A 158 -4.69 7.38 12.66
N PHE A 159 -5.96 7.38 13.07
CA PHE A 159 -6.45 8.25 14.13
C PHE A 159 -5.86 7.88 15.50
N GLU A 160 -5.81 6.59 15.85
CA GLU A 160 -5.19 6.14 17.11
C GLU A 160 -3.68 6.39 17.13
N TYR A 161 -2.99 6.25 16.00
CA TYR A 161 -1.60 6.65 15.84
C TYR A 161 -1.44 8.14 16.09
N ALA A 162 -2.28 8.98 15.47
CA ALA A 162 -2.23 10.42 15.68
C ALA A 162 -2.38 10.79 17.16
N ARG A 163 -3.37 10.21 17.85
CA ARG A 163 -3.59 10.38 19.30
C ARG A 163 -2.41 9.87 20.13
N ALA A 164 -1.89 8.68 19.82
CA ALA A 164 -0.81 8.05 20.57
C ALA A 164 0.48 8.90 20.52
N TYR A 165 0.81 9.42 19.34
CA TYR A 165 2.03 10.19 19.08
C TYR A 165 1.84 11.71 19.21
N GLY A 166 0.67 12.17 19.66
CA GLY A 166 0.40 13.59 19.92
C GLY A 166 0.29 14.46 18.65
N ARG A 167 0.09 13.83 17.49
CA ARG A 167 -0.23 14.48 16.22
C ARG A 167 -1.58 15.18 16.33
N LYS A 168 -1.83 16.15 15.45
CA LYS A 168 -2.98 17.07 15.50
C LYS A 168 -3.93 16.90 14.34
N LYS A 169 -3.47 16.32 13.22
CA LYS A 169 -4.24 16.26 11.99
C LYS A 169 -4.10 14.93 11.27
N VAL A 170 -5.22 14.42 10.74
CA VAL A 170 -5.28 13.26 9.86
C VAL A 170 -5.91 13.67 8.53
N THR A 171 -5.19 13.46 7.42
CA THR A 171 -5.65 13.76 6.05
C THR A 171 -5.86 12.45 5.28
N ALA A 172 -7.05 12.22 4.73
CA ALA A 172 -7.25 11.13 3.78
C ALA A 172 -6.94 11.57 2.34
N MET A 173 -6.21 10.75 1.58
CA MET A 173 -6.02 10.98 0.14
C MET A 173 -6.68 9.89 -0.70
N VAL A 174 -7.55 10.27 -1.64
CA VAL A 174 -8.40 9.36 -2.43
C VAL A 174 -8.61 9.85 -3.86
N LYS A 175 -9.19 9.06 -4.74
CA LYS A 175 -9.62 9.46 -6.10
C LYS A 175 -11.09 9.14 -6.34
N ASP A 176 -11.93 9.42 -5.34
CA ASP A 176 -13.38 9.13 -5.36
C ASP A 176 -14.17 9.96 -6.38
N ASN A 177 -13.60 11.07 -6.88
CA ASN A 177 -14.14 11.82 -8.01
C ASN A 177 -14.26 10.94 -9.28
N ILE A 178 -13.32 10.01 -9.49
CA ILE A 178 -13.32 9.02 -10.57
C ILE A 178 -13.83 7.65 -10.07
N MET A 179 -13.19 7.09 -9.03
CA MET A 179 -13.47 5.77 -8.47
C MET A 179 -14.52 5.84 -7.35
N LYS A 180 -15.76 6.18 -7.74
CA LYS A 180 -16.86 6.47 -6.81
C LYS A 180 -17.24 5.31 -5.86
N GLN A 181 -16.99 4.06 -6.25
CA GLN A 181 -17.35 2.88 -5.46
C GLN A 181 -16.21 2.45 -4.53
N THR A 182 -15.00 2.25 -5.06
CA THR A 182 -13.83 1.78 -4.30
C THR A 182 -13.27 2.88 -3.39
N ASP A 183 -12.74 3.95 -3.98
CA ASP A 183 -12.22 5.10 -3.24
C ASP A 183 -13.32 5.84 -2.48
N GLY A 184 -14.54 5.87 -3.02
CA GLY A 184 -15.70 6.42 -2.32
C GLY A 184 -16.04 5.66 -1.04
N LEU A 185 -15.97 4.33 -1.04
CA LEU A 185 -16.14 3.52 0.17
C LEU A 185 -15.10 3.90 1.24
N PHE A 186 -13.82 4.00 0.87
CA PHE A 186 -12.75 4.41 1.78
C PHE A 186 -13.02 5.81 2.35
N HIS A 187 -13.40 6.76 1.49
CA HIS A 187 -13.67 8.14 1.89
C HIS A 187 -14.88 8.26 2.83
N ASP A 188 -15.96 7.53 2.58
CA ASP A 188 -17.14 7.54 3.44
C ASP A 188 -16.82 6.95 4.82
N ILE A 189 -16.06 5.85 4.87
CA ILE A 189 -15.57 5.27 6.14
C ILE A 189 -14.67 6.27 6.87
N PHE A 190 -13.82 7.01 6.15
CA PHE A 190 -12.99 8.05 6.77
C PHE A 190 -13.84 9.12 7.47
N LYS A 191 -14.89 9.61 6.81
CA LYS A 191 -15.82 10.58 7.40
C LYS A 191 -16.61 9.99 8.58
N GLU A 192 -16.95 8.70 8.53
CA GLU A 192 -17.60 8.00 9.64
C GLU A 192 -16.69 7.94 10.86
N VAL A 193 -15.47 7.42 10.70
CA VAL A 193 -14.49 7.25 11.79
C VAL A 193 -14.03 8.59 12.34
N ALA A 194 -13.81 9.60 11.50
CA ALA A 194 -13.35 10.93 11.94
C ALA A 194 -14.26 11.57 13.01
N LYS A 195 -15.57 11.30 12.98
CA LYS A 195 -16.53 11.80 13.97
C LYS A 195 -16.28 11.27 15.38
N GLU A 196 -15.58 10.14 15.50
CA GLU A 196 -15.22 9.52 16.77
C GLU A 196 -13.95 10.14 17.40
N TYR A 197 -13.26 11.04 16.67
CA TYR A 197 -12.02 11.70 17.10
C TYR A 197 -12.13 13.24 16.95
N PRO A 198 -13.09 13.90 17.62
CA PRO A 198 -13.33 15.33 17.47
C PRO A 198 -12.17 16.22 17.94
N GLU A 199 -11.21 15.68 18.69
CA GLU A 199 -10.00 16.36 19.13
C GLU A 199 -8.91 16.48 18.05
N LEU A 200 -9.05 15.76 16.93
CA LEU A 200 -8.11 15.78 15.81
C LEU A 200 -8.72 16.51 14.62
N GLU A 201 -7.94 17.38 13.98
CA GLU A 201 -8.34 17.96 12.68
C GLU A 201 -8.39 16.84 11.64
N SER A 202 -9.50 16.74 10.90
CA SER A 202 -9.63 15.76 9.82
C SER A 202 -10.08 16.40 8.53
N ASN A 203 -9.39 16.11 7.43
CA ASN A 203 -9.82 16.52 6.09
C ASN A 203 -9.48 15.44 5.05
N SER A 204 -9.90 15.65 3.81
CA SER A 204 -9.52 14.80 2.69
C SER A 204 -9.11 15.62 1.48
N GLN A 205 -8.26 15.04 0.63
CA GLN A 205 -7.82 15.61 -0.64
C GLN A 205 -7.88 14.57 -1.75
N ILE A 206 -8.09 15.03 -2.98
CA ILE A 206 -7.90 14.16 -4.14
C ILE A 206 -6.39 13.89 -4.29
N ILE A 207 -6.01 12.64 -4.56
CA ILE A 207 -4.61 12.18 -4.55
C ILE A 207 -3.68 12.97 -5.48
N ASP A 208 -4.20 13.53 -6.58
CA ASP A 208 -3.43 14.34 -7.53
C ASP A 208 -2.95 15.67 -6.91
N ILE A 209 -3.89 16.50 -6.45
CA ILE A 209 -3.60 17.76 -5.79
C ILE A 209 -2.97 17.53 -4.42
N GLY A 210 -3.33 16.44 -3.74
CA GLY A 210 -2.72 16.00 -2.49
C GLY A 210 -1.23 15.71 -2.64
N ALA A 211 -0.83 14.95 -3.67
CA ALA A 211 0.57 14.68 -3.97
C ALA A 211 1.33 15.95 -4.35
N ALA A 212 0.73 16.83 -5.16
CA ALA A 212 1.33 18.12 -5.51
C ALA A 212 1.55 19.02 -4.26
N ASN A 213 0.55 19.10 -3.38
CA ASN A 213 0.66 19.84 -2.12
C ASN A 213 1.68 19.21 -1.16
N LEU A 214 1.81 17.88 -1.13
CA LEU A 214 2.86 17.20 -0.38
C LEU A 214 4.24 17.56 -0.90
N ALA A 215 4.43 17.66 -2.21
CA ALA A 215 5.70 18.06 -2.79
C ALA A 215 6.03 19.55 -2.59
N ASP A 216 5.03 20.44 -2.61
CA ASP A 216 5.23 21.90 -2.49
C ASP A 216 5.25 22.39 -1.04
N ARG A 217 4.31 21.91 -0.21
CA ARG A 217 4.03 22.41 1.15
C ARG A 217 3.75 21.25 2.13
N PRO A 218 4.67 20.30 2.28
CA PRO A 218 4.43 19.14 3.13
C PRO A 218 4.18 19.48 4.60
N GLN A 219 4.66 20.64 5.09
CA GLN A 219 4.42 21.14 6.46
C GLN A 219 2.93 21.39 6.79
N ASN A 220 2.05 21.40 5.78
CA ASN A 220 0.60 21.52 5.97
C ASN A 220 -0.07 20.17 6.35
N PHE A 221 0.69 19.08 6.32
CA PHE A 221 0.25 17.73 6.65
C PHE A 221 0.93 17.25 7.93
N ASP A 222 0.31 16.28 8.58
CA ASP A 222 0.82 15.68 9.82
C ASP A 222 0.73 14.15 9.70
N VAL A 223 -0.46 13.58 9.81
CA VAL A 223 -0.72 12.18 9.43
C VAL A 223 -1.51 12.13 8.12
N VAL A 224 -1.05 11.35 7.14
CA VAL A 224 -1.78 11.08 5.90
C VAL A 224 -2.14 9.60 5.85
N VAL A 225 -3.41 9.29 5.59
CA VAL A 225 -3.89 7.92 5.41
C VAL A 225 -4.42 7.71 4.00
N THR A 226 -4.05 6.62 3.34
CA THR A 226 -4.47 6.34 1.96
C THR A 226 -4.38 4.85 1.60
N LEU A 227 -4.92 4.51 0.43
CA LEU A 227 -4.92 3.18 -0.19
C LEU A 227 -3.52 2.75 -0.64
N ASN A 228 -3.33 1.45 -0.86
CA ASN A 228 -2.03 0.81 -1.05
C ASN A 228 -1.15 1.47 -2.12
N LEU A 229 -1.63 1.57 -3.37
CA LEU A 229 -0.84 2.12 -4.48
C LEU A 229 -0.48 3.59 -4.26
N TYR A 230 -1.44 4.37 -3.77
CA TYR A 230 -1.21 5.79 -3.50
C TYR A 230 -0.22 6.00 -2.37
N GLY A 231 -0.35 5.20 -1.31
CA GLY A 231 0.55 5.23 -0.17
C GLY A 231 1.99 4.90 -0.56
N ASP A 232 2.20 3.95 -1.47
CA ASP A 232 3.53 3.65 -2.02
C ASP A 232 4.13 4.89 -2.69
N ILE A 233 3.40 5.46 -3.66
CA ILE A 233 3.87 6.60 -4.46
C ILE A 233 4.17 7.82 -3.57
N ILE A 234 3.23 8.24 -2.73
CA ILE A 234 3.39 9.49 -1.98
C ILE A 234 4.43 9.36 -0.87
N SER A 235 4.61 8.18 -0.28
CA SER A 235 5.61 8.02 0.77
C SER A 235 7.03 8.01 0.22
N ASP A 236 7.25 7.50 -0.99
CA ASP A 236 8.54 7.62 -1.69
C ASP A 236 8.83 9.07 -2.08
N ILE A 237 7.83 9.83 -2.56
CA ILE A 237 7.95 11.27 -2.81
C ILE A 237 8.38 11.99 -1.52
N VAL A 238 7.68 11.74 -0.42
CA VAL A 238 7.92 12.41 0.87
C VAL A 238 9.30 12.03 1.44
N ALA A 239 9.71 10.77 1.33
CA ALA A 239 11.03 10.34 1.76
C ALA A 239 12.15 11.00 0.93
N GLN A 240 11.94 11.15 -0.38
CA GLN A 240 12.92 11.82 -1.25
C GLN A 240 13.03 13.32 -0.95
N ILE A 241 11.92 14.03 -0.73
CA ILE A 241 11.98 15.46 -0.38
C ILE A 241 12.50 15.70 1.05
N ALA A 242 12.42 14.71 1.95
CA ALA A 242 13.04 14.76 3.27
C ALA A 242 14.57 14.75 3.22
N GLY A 243 15.14 14.25 2.12
CA GLY A 243 16.58 14.30 1.83
C GLY A 243 17.10 13.07 1.09
N SER A 244 16.68 11.87 1.51
CA SER A 244 17.08 10.60 0.87
C SER A 244 16.13 9.48 1.28
N VAL A 245 15.63 8.72 0.30
CA VAL A 245 14.87 7.48 0.55
C VAL A 245 15.72 6.46 1.33
N GLY A 246 17.05 6.51 1.21
CA GLY A 246 17.99 5.66 1.93
C GLY A 246 17.94 5.82 3.47
N MET A 247 17.39 6.93 3.96
CA MET A 247 17.26 7.19 5.39
C MET A 247 15.91 6.77 5.99
N ALA A 248 14.94 6.44 5.14
CA ALA A 248 13.58 6.23 5.59
C ALA A 248 13.35 4.77 6.05
N GLY A 249 12.94 4.63 7.31
CA GLY A 249 12.48 3.37 7.90
C GLY A 249 10.97 3.25 7.84
N SER A 250 10.46 2.02 7.95
CA SER A 250 9.03 1.75 8.00
C SER A 250 8.69 0.61 8.97
N SER A 251 7.44 0.60 9.41
CA SER A 251 6.86 -0.51 10.17
C SER A 251 5.56 -0.98 9.53
N ASN A 252 5.46 -2.26 9.25
CA ASN A 252 4.28 -2.96 8.81
C ASN A 252 3.64 -3.62 10.04
N ILE A 253 2.49 -3.12 10.45
CA ILE A 253 1.82 -3.49 11.69
C ILE A 253 0.64 -4.38 11.36
N GLY A 254 0.57 -5.54 12.02
CA GLY A 254 -0.58 -6.42 12.06
C GLY A 254 -1.09 -6.61 13.48
N GLU A 255 -2.15 -7.41 13.62
CA GLU A 255 -2.73 -7.72 14.94
C GLU A 255 -1.85 -8.66 15.77
N ILE A 256 -1.17 -9.60 15.10
CA ILE A 256 -0.39 -10.65 15.74
C ILE A 256 1.11 -10.46 15.50
N VAL A 257 1.49 -10.10 14.27
CA VAL A 257 2.89 -9.96 13.84
C VAL A 257 3.15 -8.50 13.45
N SER A 258 4.38 -8.04 13.61
CA SER A 258 4.86 -6.76 13.09
C SER A 258 6.21 -6.94 12.39
N MET A 259 6.38 -6.25 11.27
CA MET A 259 7.60 -6.29 10.45
C MET A 259 8.19 -4.90 10.28
N PHE A 260 9.50 -4.77 10.44
CA PHE A 260 10.25 -3.53 10.37
C PHE A 260 11.29 -3.63 9.24
N GLU A 261 11.32 -2.65 8.37
CA GLU A 261 12.17 -2.64 7.18
C GLU A 261 12.50 -1.21 6.74
N ALA A 262 13.62 -1.04 6.03
CA ALA A 262 13.87 0.17 5.27
C ALA A 262 12.85 0.29 4.10
N ILE A 263 12.58 1.51 3.65
CA ILE A 263 11.68 1.75 2.50
C ILE A 263 12.33 1.32 1.17
N HIS A 264 13.63 1.55 1.03
CA HIS A 264 14.36 1.35 -0.22
C HIS A 264 14.52 -0.13 -0.62
N GLY A 265 14.79 -0.36 -1.91
CA GLY A 265 15.08 -1.68 -2.48
C GLY A 265 16.50 -2.20 -2.20
N SER A 266 16.88 -3.28 -2.89
CA SER A 266 18.14 -4.01 -2.70
C SER A 266 19.38 -3.35 -3.32
N ALA A 267 19.23 -2.32 -4.16
CA ALA A 267 20.32 -1.54 -4.76
C ALA A 267 21.53 -2.41 -5.25
N PRO A 268 21.30 -3.33 -6.21
CA PRO A 268 22.29 -4.32 -6.62
C PRO A 268 23.56 -3.70 -7.23
N ASP A 269 23.48 -2.48 -7.74
CA ASP A 269 24.58 -1.71 -8.32
C ASP A 269 25.66 -1.30 -7.30
N ILE A 270 25.32 -1.20 -6.02
CA ILE A 270 26.25 -0.86 -4.94
C ILE A 270 26.47 -1.96 -3.90
N ALA A 271 25.82 -3.11 -4.07
CA ALA A 271 25.92 -4.25 -3.16
C ALA A 271 27.38 -4.68 -2.92
N GLY A 272 27.77 -4.80 -1.64
CA GLY A 272 29.09 -5.28 -1.24
C GLY A 272 30.21 -4.26 -1.40
N LYS A 273 29.90 -3.01 -1.77
CA LYS A 273 30.89 -1.95 -1.96
C LYS A 273 31.16 -1.10 -0.72
N ASN A 274 30.47 -1.38 0.40
CA ASN A 274 30.51 -0.56 1.62
C ASN A 274 30.09 0.89 1.35
N LEU A 275 29.07 1.08 0.51
CA LEU A 275 28.57 2.40 0.10
C LEU A 275 27.13 2.68 0.56
N ALA A 276 26.42 1.65 1.00
CA ALA A 276 25.03 1.75 1.38
C ALA A 276 24.85 2.60 2.64
N ASN A 277 23.78 3.40 2.67
CA ASN A 277 23.38 4.11 3.87
C ASN A 277 22.53 3.18 4.77
N PRO A 278 22.98 2.79 5.98
CA PRO A 278 22.21 1.90 6.84
C PRO A 278 21.06 2.61 7.58
N SER A 279 20.93 3.94 7.43
CA SER A 279 20.00 4.76 8.22
C SER A 279 18.54 4.31 8.13
N GLY A 280 18.06 3.89 6.95
CA GLY A 280 16.69 3.38 6.80
C GLY A 280 16.40 2.17 7.68
N LEU A 281 17.32 1.20 7.73
CA LEU A 281 17.15 0.00 8.56
C LEU A 281 17.39 0.29 10.05
N ILE A 282 18.31 1.21 10.38
CA ILE A 282 18.50 1.70 11.76
C ILE A 282 17.20 2.34 12.27
N ASN A 283 16.58 3.21 11.47
CA ASN A 283 15.33 3.87 11.83
C ASN A 283 14.17 2.87 11.97
N ALA A 284 14.10 1.85 11.11
CA ALA A 284 13.15 0.75 11.27
C ALA A 284 13.40 -0.06 12.57
N ALA A 285 14.66 -0.30 12.93
CA ALA A 285 15.03 -0.97 14.17
C ALA A 285 14.71 -0.12 15.42
N VAL A 286 14.83 1.21 15.35
CA VAL A 286 14.36 2.13 16.39
C VAL A 286 12.85 1.99 16.58
N MET A 287 12.05 1.95 15.49
CA MET A 287 10.61 1.69 15.55
C MET A 287 10.30 0.32 16.18
N MET A 288 11.07 -0.71 15.82
CA MET A 288 10.96 -2.05 16.41
C MET A 288 11.20 -2.03 17.93
N LEU A 289 12.27 -1.36 18.38
CA LEU A 289 12.59 -1.26 19.80
C LEU A 289 11.47 -0.58 20.59
N VAL A 290 10.88 0.49 20.06
CA VAL A 290 9.69 1.12 20.66
C VAL A 290 8.53 0.11 20.73
N HIS A 291 8.27 -0.61 19.64
CA HIS A 291 7.20 -1.61 19.57
C HIS A 291 7.34 -2.74 20.61
N ILE A 292 8.56 -3.23 20.84
CA ILE A 292 8.84 -4.30 21.82
C ILE A 292 9.08 -3.77 23.24
N GLY A 293 8.74 -2.52 23.52
CA GLY A 293 8.80 -1.95 24.87
C GLY A 293 10.19 -1.56 25.35
N GLN A 294 11.10 -1.21 24.44
CA GLN A 294 12.46 -0.73 24.73
C GLN A 294 12.69 0.73 24.26
N PRO A 295 11.81 1.70 24.65
CA PRO A 295 11.87 3.07 24.14
C PRO A 295 13.15 3.82 24.54
N ASP A 296 13.73 3.54 25.71
CA ASP A 296 14.96 4.20 26.17
C ASP A 296 16.17 3.81 25.30
N ILE A 297 16.25 2.54 24.91
CA ILE A 297 17.31 2.04 24.01
C ILE A 297 17.09 2.58 22.60
N ALA A 298 15.83 2.64 22.16
CA ALA A 298 15.46 3.27 20.88
C ALA A 298 15.91 4.74 20.85
N ALA A 299 15.64 5.50 21.92
CA ALA A 299 16.03 6.91 22.05
C ALA A 299 17.56 7.06 22.07
N LYS A 300 18.27 6.19 22.77
CA LYS A 300 19.74 6.17 22.79
C LYS A 300 20.33 6.00 21.39
N ILE A 301 19.82 5.05 20.60
CA ILE A 301 20.28 4.82 19.21
C ILE A 301 19.92 6.00 18.32
N ASN A 302 18.68 6.49 18.41
CA ASN A 302 18.22 7.56 17.52
C ASN A 302 18.94 8.88 17.79
N ASN A 303 19.22 9.24 19.05
CA ASN A 303 20.02 10.42 19.38
C ASN A 303 21.48 10.27 18.91
N ALA A 304 22.08 9.09 19.05
CA ALA A 304 23.43 8.84 18.54
C ALA A 304 23.49 8.98 17.01
N TRP A 305 22.49 8.46 16.31
CA TRP A 305 22.35 8.62 14.86
C TRP A 305 22.17 10.09 14.45
N LEU A 306 21.28 10.83 15.14
CA LEU A 306 21.11 12.28 14.92
C LEU A 306 22.41 13.05 15.13
N LEU A 307 23.16 12.75 16.19
CA LEU A 307 24.46 13.36 16.45
C LEU A 307 25.47 13.04 15.34
N THR A 308 25.53 11.81 14.84
CA THR A 308 26.41 11.45 13.71
C THR A 308 26.11 12.26 12.44
N ILE A 309 24.82 12.48 12.15
CA ILE A 309 24.40 13.37 11.05
C ILE A 309 24.78 14.83 11.34
N GLU A 310 24.56 15.29 12.57
CA GLU A 310 24.92 16.65 13.01
C GLU A 310 26.43 16.94 12.92
N GLU A 311 27.28 15.95 13.17
CA GLU A 311 28.74 16.04 13.03
C GLU A 311 29.22 16.00 11.57
N GLY A 312 28.30 15.88 10.62
CA GLY A 312 28.57 15.83 9.18
C GLY A 312 29.29 14.55 8.76
N ILE A 313 29.12 13.43 9.49
CA ILE A 313 29.65 12.12 9.13
C ILE A 313 28.62 11.43 8.24
N HIS A 314 28.78 11.52 6.92
CA HIS A 314 27.73 11.19 5.97
C HIS A 314 28.14 10.09 4.98
N THR A 315 27.19 9.24 4.63
CA THR A 315 27.32 8.30 3.51
C THR A 315 27.16 9.02 2.17
N GLY A 316 27.52 8.33 1.09
CA GLY A 316 27.64 8.96 -0.23
C GLY A 316 26.35 9.57 -0.80
N ASP A 317 25.19 9.10 -0.39
CA ASP A 317 23.87 9.55 -0.84
C ASP A 317 23.46 10.93 -0.26
N ILE A 318 23.96 11.28 0.93
CA ILE A 318 23.66 12.56 1.60
C ILE A 318 24.91 13.44 1.80
N PHE A 319 26.08 12.99 1.37
CA PHE A 319 27.31 13.78 1.45
C PHE A 319 27.24 15.01 0.53
N LYS A 320 27.49 16.19 1.10
CA LYS A 320 27.55 17.46 0.39
C LYS A 320 28.75 18.30 0.87
N PRO A 321 29.66 18.72 -0.04
CA PRO A 321 30.74 19.63 0.30
C PRO A 321 30.23 20.92 0.97
N GLY A 322 30.89 21.36 2.03
CA GLY A 322 30.52 22.56 2.79
C GLY A 322 29.43 22.34 3.85
N VAL A 323 28.72 21.21 3.83
CA VAL A 323 27.78 20.79 4.89
C VAL A 323 28.33 19.57 5.63
N SER A 324 28.79 18.58 4.87
CA SER A 324 29.37 17.35 5.40
C SER A 324 30.83 17.55 5.75
N ARG A 325 31.25 16.98 6.88
CA ARG A 325 32.64 16.99 7.34
C ARG A 325 33.44 15.84 6.72
N ILE A 326 32.87 14.65 6.65
CA ILE A 326 33.54 13.47 6.11
C ILE A 326 32.55 12.56 5.37
N LYS A 327 33.01 11.99 4.26
CA LYS A 327 32.31 10.94 3.51
C LYS A 327 32.77 9.58 4.02
N VAL A 328 31.84 8.74 4.46
CA VAL A 328 32.11 7.40 5.01
C VAL A 328 31.33 6.31 4.28
N GLY A 329 31.77 5.05 4.45
CA GLY A 329 31.05 3.87 4.00
C GLY A 329 30.06 3.35 5.06
N THR A 330 29.38 2.25 4.73
CA THR A 330 28.35 1.61 5.58
C THR A 330 28.89 1.27 6.98
N LYS A 331 30.09 0.66 7.04
CA LYS A 331 30.72 0.20 8.28
C LYS A 331 31.18 1.35 9.16
N GLU A 332 31.89 2.31 8.57
CA GLU A 332 32.45 3.45 9.29
C GLU A 332 31.34 4.39 9.80
N PHE A 333 30.23 4.51 9.06
CA PHE A 333 29.05 5.19 9.56
C PHE A 333 28.47 4.50 10.81
N ALA A 334 28.36 3.18 10.80
CA ALA A 334 27.86 2.43 11.95
C ALA A 334 28.79 2.56 13.17
N GLU A 335 30.11 2.54 12.96
CA GLU A 335 31.10 2.78 14.02
C GLU A 335 30.98 4.19 14.62
N ALA A 336 30.75 5.21 13.79
CA ALA A 336 30.49 6.57 14.28
C ALA A 336 29.22 6.65 15.13
N VAL A 337 28.12 6.03 14.69
CA VAL A 337 26.88 5.93 15.50
C VAL A 337 27.14 5.21 16.82
N ILE A 338 27.92 4.13 16.83
CA ILE A 338 28.29 3.41 18.06
C ILE A 338 29.11 4.31 19.00
N GLY A 339 30.08 5.06 18.48
CA GLY A 339 30.88 6.00 19.27
C GLY A 339 30.05 7.11 19.92
N ASN A 340 28.95 7.50 19.27
CA ASN A 340 28.02 8.53 19.73
C ASN A 340 26.95 8.00 20.71
N LEU A 341 26.90 6.70 21.00
CA LEU A 341 25.94 6.13 21.95
C LEU A 341 26.06 6.73 23.36
N GLY A 342 24.96 7.27 23.87
CA GLY A 342 24.90 7.91 25.20
C GLY A 342 25.11 9.42 25.17
N HIS A 343 25.47 9.98 24.01
CA HIS A 343 25.50 11.41 23.78
C HIS A 343 24.20 11.89 23.12
N LEU A 344 23.90 13.18 23.25
CA LEU A 344 22.74 13.82 22.63
C LEU A 344 23.21 14.77 21.53
N PRO A 345 22.42 14.94 20.46
CA PRO A 345 22.67 16.01 19.48
C PRO A 345 22.65 17.39 20.15
N GLU A 346 23.48 18.33 19.69
CA GLU A 346 23.54 19.69 20.21
C GLU A 346 22.59 20.65 19.48
N LYS A 347 22.37 20.42 18.17
CA LYS A 347 21.52 21.25 17.29
C LYS A 347 20.19 20.61 17.00
N PHE A 348 20.16 19.30 16.71
CA PHE A 348 18.87 18.61 16.61
C PHE A 348 18.22 18.52 17.99
N LYS A 349 16.89 18.58 18.02
CA LYS A 349 16.15 18.35 19.25
C LYS A 349 16.34 16.89 19.67
N PRO A 350 16.82 16.61 20.89
CA PRO A 350 16.93 15.24 21.38
C PRO A 350 15.58 14.53 21.38
N VAL A 351 15.59 13.27 20.94
CA VAL A 351 14.40 12.43 20.87
C VAL A 351 14.25 11.63 22.16
N SER A 352 13.02 11.58 22.65
CA SER A 352 12.61 10.66 23.71
C SER A 352 11.34 9.96 23.26
N PHE A 353 11.37 8.64 23.25
CA PHE A 353 10.17 7.85 23.07
C PHE A 353 9.53 7.68 24.44
N GLY A 354 8.30 8.14 24.63
CA GLY A 354 7.54 7.83 25.84
C GLY A 354 7.32 6.32 25.98
N LYS A 355 6.60 5.90 27.03
CA LYS A 355 6.13 4.50 27.09
C LYS A 355 5.33 4.19 25.83
N ALA A 356 5.64 3.08 25.18
CA ALA A 356 4.89 2.61 24.02
C ALA A 356 3.40 2.56 24.37
N LYS A 357 2.59 3.35 23.65
CA LYS A 357 1.15 3.34 23.83
C LYS A 357 0.58 2.23 22.95
N LYS A 358 -0.14 1.30 23.57
CA LYS A 358 -0.81 0.24 22.84
C LYS A 358 -1.95 0.84 22.02
N ILE A 359 -1.80 0.83 20.70
CA ILE A 359 -2.90 1.13 19.77
C ILE A 359 -3.82 -0.09 19.74
N THR A 360 -5.11 0.12 20.00
CA THR A 360 -6.11 -0.94 19.96
C THR A 360 -7.19 -0.54 18.98
N ILE A 361 -7.46 -1.42 18.01
CA ILE A 361 -8.52 -1.22 17.02
C ILE A 361 -9.68 -2.13 17.40
N PRO A 362 -10.92 -1.61 17.45
CA PRO A 362 -12.11 -2.45 17.63
C PRO A 362 -12.22 -3.52 16.55
N GLU A 363 -12.67 -4.72 16.92
CA GLU A 363 -12.99 -5.76 15.97
C GLU A 363 -14.16 -5.33 15.07
N TYR A 364 -14.01 -5.53 13.75
CA TYR A 364 -15.06 -5.20 12.79
C TYR A 364 -16.28 -6.10 12.97
N LYS A 365 -17.45 -5.48 13.19
CA LYS A 365 -18.73 -6.20 13.23
C LYS A 365 -19.41 -6.15 11.87
N ARG A 366 -19.47 -7.30 11.20
CA ARG A 366 -20.08 -7.42 9.88
C ARG A 366 -21.58 -7.13 9.93
N VAL A 367 -22.00 -6.15 9.15
CA VAL A 367 -23.42 -5.82 8.95
C VAL A 367 -23.92 -6.53 7.70
N LEU A 368 -24.95 -7.35 7.83
CA LEU A 368 -25.62 -7.98 6.69
C LEU A 368 -26.50 -6.94 5.98
N GLN A 369 -26.48 -7.00 4.64
CA GLN A 369 -27.29 -6.14 3.78
C GLN A 369 -28.17 -7.01 2.89
N LYS A 370 -29.38 -6.53 2.59
CA LYS A 370 -30.26 -7.16 1.61
C LYS A 370 -29.62 -7.01 0.24
N LYS A 371 -29.19 -8.12 -0.35
CA LYS A 371 -28.54 -8.18 -1.65
C LYS A 371 -29.55 -8.66 -2.70
N GLU A 372 -29.77 -7.88 -3.75
CA GLU A 372 -30.71 -8.20 -4.82
C GLU A 372 -29.98 -8.15 -6.17
N LEU A 373 -30.01 -9.26 -6.91
CA LEU A 373 -29.43 -9.38 -8.24
C LEU A 373 -30.35 -8.71 -9.26
N VAL A 374 -29.87 -7.71 -10.00
CA VAL A 374 -30.69 -6.88 -10.89
C VAL A 374 -30.20 -6.82 -12.33
N GLY A 375 -29.07 -7.47 -12.64
CA GLY A 375 -28.50 -7.50 -13.97
C GLY A 375 -27.16 -8.25 -14.00
N THR A 376 -26.55 -8.31 -15.18
CA THR A 376 -25.18 -8.83 -15.38
C THR A 376 -24.48 -8.02 -16.46
N ASP A 377 -23.21 -7.73 -16.26
CA ASP A 377 -22.29 -7.35 -17.33
C ASP A 377 -21.65 -8.64 -17.86
N VAL A 378 -21.67 -8.85 -19.17
CA VAL A 378 -20.96 -9.92 -19.87
C VAL A 378 -19.88 -9.27 -20.72
N PHE A 379 -18.64 -9.72 -20.56
CA PHE A 379 -17.50 -9.25 -21.32
C PHE A 379 -17.23 -10.21 -22.47
N LEU A 380 -17.03 -9.67 -23.67
CA LEU A 380 -16.79 -10.45 -24.89
C LEU A 380 -15.40 -10.16 -25.44
N ASP A 381 -14.72 -11.21 -25.90
CA ASP A 381 -13.65 -11.10 -26.90
C ASP A 381 -14.31 -11.12 -28.28
N TRP A 382 -14.32 -9.96 -28.94
CA TRP A 382 -14.92 -9.84 -30.26
C TRP A 382 -14.09 -8.91 -31.14
N THR A 383 -13.61 -9.43 -32.27
CA THR A 383 -12.72 -8.74 -33.20
C THR A 383 -13.45 -7.84 -34.20
N GLY A 384 -14.79 -7.84 -34.20
CA GLY A 384 -15.56 -6.90 -35.01
C GLY A 384 -15.41 -5.46 -34.51
N ASN A 385 -15.79 -4.49 -35.35
CA ASN A 385 -15.56 -3.07 -35.09
C ASN A 385 -16.81 -2.19 -35.19
N ASP A 386 -17.99 -2.75 -35.46
CA ASP A 386 -19.26 -2.02 -35.46
C ASP A 386 -20.08 -2.34 -34.20
N PRO A 387 -20.16 -1.42 -33.23
CA PRO A 387 -20.99 -1.58 -32.03
C PRO A 387 -22.48 -1.78 -32.34
N ASN A 388 -22.99 -1.27 -33.46
CA ASN A 388 -24.40 -1.41 -33.84
C ASN A 388 -24.71 -2.80 -34.37
N GLU A 389 -23.78 -3.39 -35.11
CA GLU A 389 -23.85 -4.79 -35.52
C GLU A 389 -23.88 -5.70 -34.28
N LEU A 390 -22.93 -5.49 -33.36
CA LEU A 390 -22.88 -6.24 -32.11
C LEU A 390 -24.17 -6.05 -31.30
N GLY A 391 -24.61 -4.81 -31.10
CA GLY A 391 -25.83 -4.46 -30.38
C GLY A 391 -27.06 -5.20 -30.92
N LYS A 392 -27.33 -5.10 -32.23
CA LYS A 392 -28.48 -5.77 -32.87
C LYS A 392 -28.44 -7.28 -32.72
N LYS A 393 -27.26 -7.91 -32.82
CA LYS A 393 -27.10 -9.36 -32.62
C LYS A 393 -27.37 -9.74 -31.17
N LEU A 394 -26.80 -9.00 -30.22
CA LEU A 394 -26.98 -9.27 -28.80
C LEU A 394 -28.44 -9.05 -28.35
N GLU A 395 -29.13 -8.05 -28.88
CA GLU A 395 -30.56 -7.83 -28.64
C GLU A 395 -31.43 -9.02 -29.07
N SER A 396 -31.15 -9.60 -30.23
CA SER A 396 -31.95 -10.72 -30.76
C SER A 396 -31.77 -12.02 -29.97
N ILE A 397 -30.63 -12.20 -29.29
CA ILE A 397 -30.30 -13.40 -28.50
C ILE A 397 -30.42 -13.22 -26.98
N SER A 398 -30.74 -12.01 -26.50
CA SER A 398 -30.83 -11.66 -25.06
C SER A 398 -31.87 -12.48 -24.27
N GLY A 399 -32.79 -13.16 -24.95
CA GLY A 399 -33.76 -14.06 -24.32
C GLY A 399 -34.70 -13.34 -23.38
N ASP A 400 -34.68 -13.71 -22.09
CA ASP A 400 -35.52 -13.13 -21.03
C ASP A 400 -34.89 -11.90 -20.36
N LEU A 401 -33.69 -11.53 -20.79
CA LEU A 401 -33.04 -10.27 -20.44
C LEU A 401 -33.15 -9.31 -21.61
N LYS A 402 -32.77 -8.06 -21.38
CA LYS A 402 -32.56 -7.07 -22.44
C LYS A 402 -31.16 -6.48 -22.34
N LEU A 403 -30.53 -6.31 -23.50
CA LEU A 403 -29.32 -5.51 -23.62
C LEU A 403 -29.67 -4.05 -23.28
N LYS A 404 -28.92 -3.46 -22.35
CA LYS A 404 -29.06 -2.05 -21.98
C LYS A 404 -28.05 -1.18 -22.70
N ILE A 405 -26.78 -1.59 -22.65
CA ILE A 405 -25.65 -0.77 -23.09
C ILE A 405 -24.46 -1.67 -23.44
N ILE A 406 -23.72 -1.29 -24.47
CA ILE A 406 -22.37 -1.80 -24.73
C ILE A 406 -21.40 -0.66 -24.47
N THR A 407 -20.32 -0.97 -23.74
CA THR A 407 -19.20 -0.05 -23.59
C THR A 407 -17.91 -0.69 -24.06
N ASN A 408 -17.06 0.11 -24.71
CA ASN A 408 -15.69 -0.26 -25.05
C ASN A 408 -14.75 0.65 -24.24
N ARG A 409 -13.81 0.06 -23.49
CA ARG A 409 -12.95 0.79 -22.52
C ARG A 409 -13.71 1.70 -21.55
N GLY A 410 -14.94 1.34 -21.20
CA GLY A 410 -15.80 2.08 -20.28
C GLY A 410 -16.65 3.19 -20.91
N VAL A 411 -16.45 3.51 -22.19
CA VAL A 411 -17.22 4.50 -22.95
C VAL A 411 -18.41 3.84 -23.62
N LYS A 412 -19.60 4.44 -23.54
CA LYS A 412 -20.78 3.98 -24.27
C LYS A 412 -20.53 3.99 -25.77
N VAL A 413 -20.75 2.84 -26.41
CA VAL A 413 -20.66 2.67 -27.87
C VAL A 413 -21.97 2.17 -28.48
N TYR A 414 -22.89 1.65 -27.67
CA TYR A 414 -24.22 1.28 -28.09
C TYR A 414 -25.23 1.41 -26.93
N PRO A 415 -26.45 1.93 -27.16
CA PRO A 415 -26.88 2.63 -28.38
C PRO A 415 -26.18 4.00 -28.52
N ASP A 416 -26.26 4.58 -29.71
CA ASP A 416 -25.84 5.95 -30.01
C ASP A 416 -24.39 6.28 -29.62
N GLY A 417 -23.46 5.40 -29.99
CA GLY A 417 -22.02 5.63 -29.82
C GLY A 417 -21.48 6.76 -30.70
N GLN A 418 -20.38 7.38 -30.26
CA GLN A 418 -19.68 8.41 -31.04
C GLN A 418 -18.69 7.76 -32.03
N PRO A 419 -18.67 8.15 -33.31
CA PRO A 419 -17.82 7.54 -34.34
C PRO A 419 -16.32 7.75 -34.09
N GLU A 420 -15.93 8.73 -33.29
CA GLU A 420 -14.53 9.00 -32.91
C GLU A 420 -14.01 8.05 -31.82
N THR A 421 -14.89 7.25 -31.20
CA THR A 421 -14.50 6.35 -30.12
C THR A 421 -13.58 5.27 -30.66
N PHE A 422 -12.33 5.24 -30.18
CA PHE A 422 -11.40 4.15 -30.49
C PHE A 422 -11.83 2.86 -29.79
N LEU A 423 -12.00 1.79 -30.58
CA LEU A 423 -12.51 0.49 -30.13
C LEU A 423 -11.38 -0.53 -30.07
N ILE A 424 -11.44 -1.39 -29.04
CA ILE A 424 -10.58 -2.58 -28.89
C ILE A 424 -11.41 -3.86 -28.92
N ASP A 425 -10.75 -5.01 -28.92
CA ASP A 425 -11.34 -6.35 -28.96
C ASP A 425 -12.10 -6.78 -27.68
N HIS A 426 -12.12 -5.92 -26.64
CA HIS A 426 -12.75 -6.16 -25.35
C HIS A 426 -14.03 -5.31 -25.13
N TRP A 427 -15.18 -5.99 -25.00
CA TRP A 427 -16.50 -5.37 -24.99
C TRP A 427 -17.28 -5.71 -23.73
N ARG A 428 -17.74 -4.70 -22.98
CA ARG A 428 -18.66 -4.91 -21.85
C ARG A 428 -20.10 -4.70 -22.29
N CYS A 429 -20.91 -5.75 -22.19
CA CYS A 429 -22.31 -5.77 -22.58
C CYS A 429 -23.19 -5.94 -21.35
N ARG A 430 -24.03 -4.95 -21.04
CA ARG A 430 -24.87 -4.95 -19.85
C ARG A 430 -26.26 -5.48 -20.16
N PHE A 431 -26.68 -6.52 -19.45
CA PHE A 431 -28.00 -7.12 -19.55
C PHE A 431 -28.79 -6.93 -18.24
N VAL A 432 -30.07 -6.60 -18.38
CA VAL A 432 -30.97 -6.32 -17.25
C VAL A 432 -32.34 -6.95 -17.50
N SER A 433 -33.22 -6.96 -16.49
CA SER A 433 -34.59 -7.47 -16.67
C SER A 433 -35.33 -6.67 -17.75
N LYS A 434 -36.24 -7.33 -18.48
CA LYS A 434 -37.07 -6.68 -19.51
C LYS A 434 -37.92 -5.54 -18.94
N GLU A 435 -38.32 -5.66 -17.68
CA GLU A 435 -39.13 -4.71 -16.94
C GLU A 435 -38.35 -3.46 -16.49
N ALA A 436 -36.99 -3.44 -16.58
CA ALA A 436 -36.18 -2.31 -16.13
C ALA A 436 -36.60 -0.98 -16.78
N LEU A 437 -36.71 0.08 -15.98
CA LEU A 437 -37.05 1.42 -16.46
C LEU A 437 -35.75 2.20 -16.70
N LEU A 438 -35.43 2.48 -17.96
CA LEU A 438 -34.13 3.02 -18.37
C LEU A 438 -34.16 4.54 -18.55
N HIS A 439 -34.65 5.27 -17.56
CA HIS A 439 -34.59 6.74 -17.58
C HIS A 439 -33.12 7.20 -17.52
N PRO A 440 -32.70 8.21 -18.33
CA PRO A 440 -31.31 8.66 -18.40
C PRO A 440 -30.73 9.06 -17.04
N GLU A 441 -31.49 9.80 -16.23
CA GLU A 441 -30.99 10.32 -14.95
C GLU A 441 -31.09 9.30 -13.80
N ASN A 442 -32.09 8.43 -13.83
CA ASN A 442 -32.37 7.53 -12.70
C ASN A 442 -32.97 6.18 -13.15
N PRO A 443 -32.13 5.27 -13.68
CA PRO A 443 -32.62 3.97 -14.11
C PRO A 443 -33.02 3.09 -12.91
N THR A 444 -34.16 2.44 -13.03
CA THR A 444 -34.66 1.46 -12.05
C THR A 444 -34.49 0.06 -12.62
N TYR A 445 -33.78 -0.80 -11.89
CA TYR A 445 -33.56 -2.18 -12.28
C TYR A 445 -34.40 -3.13 -11.41
N TYR A 446 -34.95 -4.18 -12.02
CA TYR A 446 -35.74 -5.19 -11.32
C TYR A 446 -34.95 -6.48 -11.13
N PRO A 447 -35.32 -7.30 -10.13
CA PRO A 447 -34.63 -8.55 -9.86
C PRO A 447 -34.58 -9.49 -11.07
N ILE A 448 -33.43 -10.14 -11.24
CA ILE A 448 -33.24 -11.27 -12.16
C ILE A 448 -32.70 -12.49 -11.39
N SER A 449 -32.67 -13.64 -12.03
CA SER A 449 -32.15 -14.89 -11.47
C SER A 449 -30.82 -15.32 -12.11
N HIS A 450 -30.02 -16.11 -11.38
CA HIS A 450 -28.81 -16.74 -11.94
C HIS A 450 -29.13 -17.69 -13.10
N LYS A 451 -30.34 -18.29 -13.13
CA LYS A 451 -30.81 -19.11 -14.24
C LYS A 451 -30.87 -18.31 -15.54
N GLN A 452 -31.43 -17.09 -15.49
CA GLN A 452 -31.47 -16.19 -16.67
C GLN A 452 -30.07 -15.81 -17.16
N ILE A 453 -29.10 -15.64 -16.26
CA ILE A 453 -27.70 -15.40 -16.64
C ILE A 453 -27.11 -16.62 -17.34
N GLY A 454 -27.33 -17.83 -16.81
CA GLY A 454 -26.85 -19.06 -17.43
C GLY A 454 -27.45 -19.29 -18.83
N GLU A 455 -28.74 -19.05 -18.99
CA GLU A 455 -29.43 -19.14 -20.29
C GLU A 455 -28.92 -18.11 -21.29
N LEU A 456 -28.58 -16.89 -20.84
CA LEU A 456 -27.93 -15.89 -21.69
C LEU A 456 -26.56 -16.36 -22.18
N LEU A 457 -25.72 -16.90 -21.30
CA LEU A 457 -24.39 -17.38 -21.68
C LEU A 457 -24.45 -18.53 -22.68
N LEU A 458 -25.39 -19.46 -22.52
CA LEU A 458 -25.61 -20.54 -23.49
C LEU A 458 -26.01 -19.99 -24.87
N LYS A 459 -26.90 -18.99 -24.91
CA LYS A 459 -27.30 -18.37 -26.19
C LYS A 459 -26.18 -17.59 -26.86
N LEU A 460 -25.29 -16.98 -26.06
CA LEU A 460 -24.10 -16.30 -26.59
C LEU A 460 -23.14 -17.31 -27.23
N ASP A 461 -22.88 -18.43 -26.56
CA ASP A 461 -22.05 -19.53 -27.07
C ASP A 461 -22.64 -20.14 -28.35
N GLU A 462 -23.95 -20.44 -28.37
CA GLU A 462 -24.67 -20.94 -29.55
C GLU A 462 -24.60 -19.98 -30.74
N ALA A 463 -24.51 -18.67 -30.48
CA ALA A 463 -24.35 -17.63 -31.49
C ALA A 463 -22.89 -17.36 -31.88
N GLY A 464 -21.93 -18.06 -31.28
CA GLY A 464 -20.49 -17.96 -31.58
C GLY A 464 -19.78 -16.77 -30.92
N PHE A 465 -20.33 -16.22 -29.84
CA PHE A 465 -19.68 -15.16 -29.05
C PHE A 465 -18.85 -15.75 -27.91
N ASP A 466 -17.60 -15.31 -27.78
CA ASP A 466 -16.72 -15.71 -26.68
C ASP A 466 -16.93 -14.82 -25.45
N ALA A 467 -17.64 -15.36 -24.45
CA ALA A 467 -17.89 -14.70 -23.17
C ALA A 467 -16.76 -14.98 -22.17
N ILE A 468 -15.82 -14.04 -22.08
CA ILE A 468 -14.57 -14.18 -21.31
C ILE A 468 -14.70 -13.86 -19.81
N LYS A 469 -15.71 -13.08 -19.42
CA LYS A 469 -15.93 -12.68 -18.02
C LYS A 469 -17.38 -12.25 -17.79
N THR A 470 -17.87 -12.42 -16.55
CA THR A 470 -19.15 -11.85 -16.11
C THR A 470 -18.98 -11.06 -14.81
N GLU A 471 -19.82 -10.04 -14.62
CA GLU A 471 -19.95 -9.29 -13.37
C GLU A 471 -21.42 -9.10 -13.04
N ASN A 472 -21.86 -9.64 -11.90
CA ASN A 472 -23.25 -9.52 -11.47
C ASN A 472 -23.53 -8.12 -10.92
N LEU A 473 -24.68 -7.56 -11.30
CA LEU A 473 -25.11 -6.23 -10.89
C LEU A 473 -26.08 -6.35 -9.73
N TYR A 474 -25.77 -5.68 -8.61
CA TYR A 474 -26.56 -5.79 -7.38
C TYR A 474 -27.09 -4.45 -6.88
N TYR A 475 -28.24 -4.54 -6.21
CA TYR A 475 -28.65 -3.59 -5.19
C TYR A 475 -28.26 -4.12 -3.80
N PHE A 476 -27.74 -3.23 -2.95
CA PHE A 476 -27.55 -3.47 -1.53
C PHE A 476 -28.44 -2.50 -0.75
N ASN A 477 -29.40 -3.04 0.00
CA ASN A 477 -30.44 -2.27 0.70
C ASN A 477 -31.15 -1.26 -0.23
N GLY A 478 -31.50 -1.71 -1.45
CA GLY A 478 -32.16 -0.88 -2.47
C GLY A 478 -31.25 0.16 -3.16
N LYS A 479 -29.96 0.25 -2.80
CA LYS A 479 -29.00 1.16 -3.44
C LYS A 479 -28.19 0.45 -4.51
N ARG A 480 -28.01 1.10 -5.66
CA ARG A 480 -27.15 0.63 -6.76
C ARG A 480 -25.69 0.51 -6.33
N ALA A 481 -25.11 -0.68 -6.48
CA ALA A 481 -23.72 -0.98 -6.13
C ALA A 481 -22.84 -1.24 -7.37
N PHE A 482 -23.10 -0.52 -8.45
CA PHE A 482 -22.31 -0.55 -9.68
C PHE A 482 -22.36 0.82 -10.37
N SER A 483 -21.36 1.12 -11.20
CA SER A 483 -21.29 2.35 -11.96
C SER A 483 -22.13 2.29 -13.24
N LEU A 484 -22.58 3.46 -13.68
CA LEU A 484 -23.05 3.66 -15.04
C LEU A 484 -21.84 3.76 -15.98
N GLY A 485 -22.03 3.45 -17.27
CA GLY A 485 -21.03 3.69 -18.30
C GLY A 485 -20.76 5.18 -18.51
N GLN A 486 -19.59 5.54 -19.03
CA GLN A 486 -19.32 6.93 -19.39
C GLN A 486 -20.19 7.32 -20.59
N GLY A 487 -21.04 8.34 -20.41
CA GLY A 487 -22.03 8.76 -21.41
C GLY A 487 -23.35 8.00 -21.37
N GLU A 488 -23.59 7.17 -20.34
CA GLU A 488 -24.89 6.58 -20.02
C GLU A 488 -25.85 7.59 -19.38
#